data_AF-A0A9W2ZBC1-F1
#
_entry.id   AF-A0A9W2ZBC1-F1
#
_cell.length_a   1.000
_cell.length_b   1.000
_cell.length_c   1.000
_cell.angle_alpha   90.00
_cell.angle_beta   90.00
_cell.angle_gamma   90.00
#
_symmetry.space_group_name_H-M   'P 1'
#
loop_
_entity.id
_entity.type
_entity.pdbx_description
1 polymer ?
#
loop_
_entity_poly.entity_id
_entity_poly.type
_entity_poly.pdbx_seq_one_letter_code
_entity_poly.pdbx_strand_id
1 'polypeptide(L)'
;MDSMLLSSEIFGSIETQVAEGGEADLHELLKKCQKNPEHKEFIPYTHFNINHLPEGLKDADLYEYIRAEGHLTVRVDVKMTSPHRPKFLPNSNVPYPYYEPKKKESLRFGSGEVYNVIKFLDGIGQDVRGHSFFRQYSSCICPKCSLVHSHGQSGAPSSVWWEIIIRTATHVVFDDIEAEHTKCKLYYDEQNHPGTILEISAFMIGR
;
A
#
# COMPACT_ATOMS: atom_id res chain seq x y z
N MET A 1 12.45 -41.16 -11.83
CA MET A 1 11.92 -40.13 -12.73
C MET A 1 10.46 -39.97 -12.38
N ASP A 2 10.16 -39.04 -11.50
CA ASP A 2 8.83 -38.46 -11.33
C ASP A 2 9.07 -37.08 -10.73
N SER A 3 9.18 -36.09 -11.61
CA SER A 3 9.53 -34.71 -11.31
C SER A 3 8.28 -33.85 -11.28
N MET A 4 8.19 -33.01 -10.24
CA MET A 4 7.69 -31.64 -10.33
C MET A 4 6.27 -31.43 -10.85
N LEU A 5 5.26 -31.65 -10.00
CA LEU A 5 3.95 -30.97 -10.14
C LEU A 5 3.33 -30.50 -8.81
N LEU A 6 4.08 -30.50 -7.70
CA LEU A 6 3.54 -30.14 -6.37
C LEU A 6 3.78 -28.69 -5.93
N SER A 7 4.36 -27.81 -6.77
CA SER A 7 4.95 -26.56 -6.28
C SER A 7 4.09 -25.29 -6.40
N SER A 8 2.95 -25.28 -7.10
CA SER A 8 2.14 -24.06 -7.26
C SER A 8 0.73 -24.12 -6.65
N GLU A 9 0.21 -25.30 -6.32
CA GLU A 9 -1.19 -25.44 -5.84
C GLU A 9 -1.32 -25.27 -4.32
N ILE A 10 -0.26 -25.52 -3.54
CA ILE A 10 -0.28 -25.42 -2.07
C ILE A 10 0.09 -24.01 -1.59
N PHE A 11 0.91 -23.29 -2.35
CA PHE A 11 1.31 -21.92 -2.05
C PHE A 11 0.59 -21.00 -3.03
N GLY A 12 -0.46 -20.31 -2.57
CA GLY A 12 -1.24 -19.40 -3.39
C GLY A 12 -0.37 -18.41 -4.16
N SER A 13 -0.85 -17.97 -5.33
CA SER A 13 -0.14 -16.99 -6.15
C SER A 13 0.06 -15.69 -5.37
N ILE A 14 1.28 -15.18 -5.36
CA ILE A 14 1.63 -13.94 -4.68
C ILE A 14 1.32 -12.76 -5.60
N GLU A 15 0.31 -11.98 -5.24
CA GLU A 15 -0.14 -10.85 -6.06
C GLU A 15 0.73 -9.62 -5.84
N THR A 16 1.56 -9.34 -6.83
CA THR A 16 2.38 -8.13 -6.98
C THR A 16 2.60 -7.84 -8.46
N GLN A 17 2.77 -6.57 -8.82
CA GLN A 17 3.10 -6.16 -10.18
C GLN A 17 4.49 -5.53 -10.21
N VAL A 18 5.34 -5.96 -11.14
CA VAL A 18 6.67 -5.36 -11.39
C VAL A 18 6.59 -4.48 -12.63
N ALA A 19 7.20 -3.30 -12.61
CA ALA A 19 7.37 -2.45 -13.80
C ALA A 19 8.84 -2.02 -13.95
N GLU A 20 9.51 -2.52 -14.98
CA GLU A 20 10.93 -2.24 -15.24
C GLU A 20 11.16 -0.83 -15.81
N GLY A 21 10.19 -0.29 -16.55
CA GLY A 21 10.16 1.07 -17.12
C GLY A 21 9.38 2.10 -16.28
N GLY A 22 8.99 1.75 -15.05
CA GLY A 22 8.23 2.65 -14.16
C GLY A 22 6.73 2.71 -14.48
N GLU A 23 6.05 3.81 -14.10
CA GLU A 23 4.59 3.92 -14.25
C GLU A 23 4.10 3.86 -15.70
N ALA A 24 4.91 4.27 -16.68
CA ALA A 24 4.54 4.23 -18.10
C ALA A 24 4.24 2.79 -18.58
N ASP A 25 4.91 1.79 -18.00
CA ASP A 25 4.70 0.39 -18.33
C ASP A 25 3.34 -0.13 -17.82
N LEU A 26 2.74 0.51 -16.82
CA LEU A 26 1.47 0.04 -16.24
C LEU A 26 0.34 0.01 -17.26
N HIS A 27 0.29 0.97 -18.18
CA HIS A 27 -0.71 0.99 -19.25
C HIS A 27 -0.51 -0.17 -20.23
N GLU A 28 0.74 -0.51 -20.55
CA GLU A 28 1.07 -1.63 -21.42
C GLU A 28 0.83 -2.98 -20.72
N LEU A 29 1.14 -3.08 -19.43
CA LEU A 29 0.86 -4.25 -18.59
C LEU A 29 -0.65 -4.48 -18.46
N LEU A 30 -1.44 -3.42 -18.30
CA LEU A 30 -2.91 -3.50 -18.28
C LEU A 30 -3.45 -4.07 -19.60
N LYS A 31 -2.98 -3.57 -20.76
CA LYS A 31 -3.39 -4.09 -22.07
C LYS A 31 -3.01 -5.57 -22.28
N LYS A 32 -1.89 -6.00 -21.69
CA LYS A 32 -1.37 -7.38 -21.78
C LYS A 32 -1.91 -8.31 -20.69
N CYS A 33 -2.69 -7.79 -19.74
CA CYS A 33 -3.14 -8.54 -18.58
C CYS A 33 -4.08 -9.68 -18.99
N GLN A 34 -3.60 -10.91 -18.88
CA GLN A 34 -4.37 -12.11 -19.17
C GLN A 34 -5.19 -12.63 -17.98
N LYS A 35 -5.18 -11.95 -16.82
CA LYS A 35 -6.11 -12.30 -15.73
C LYS A 35 -7.55 -12.00 -16.10
N ASN A 36 -7.80 -11.07 -17.03
CA ASN A 36 -9.13 -10.60 -17.37
C ASN A 36 -9.53 -10.77 -18.87
N PRO A 37 -9.22 -11.87 -19.60
CA PRO A 37 -9.60 -11.97 -21.01
C PRO A 37 -11.12 -12.16 -21.16
N GLU A 38 -11.74 -12.85 -20.19
CA GLU A 38 -13.16 -13.24 -20.19
C GLU A 38 -13.98 -12.56 -19.09
N HIS A 39 -13.35 -11.76 -18.22
CA HIS A 39 -14.05 -10.97 -17.18
C HIS A 39 -14.66 -9.69 -17.77
N LYS A 40 -15.57 -9.87 -18.74
CA LYS A 40 -16.31 -8.76 -19.40
C LYS A 40 -17.17 -7.94 -18.43
N GLU A 41 -17.45 -8.51 -17.27
CA GLU A 41 -18.25 -7.91 -16.20
C GLU A 41 -17.39 -7.25 -15.11
N PHE A 42 -16.09 -7.06 -15.34
CA PHE A 42 -15.28 -6.26 -14.42
C PHE A 42 -15.83 -4.83 -14.38
N ILE A 43 -16.20 -4.39 -13.19
CA ILE A 43 -16.71 -3.04 -12.95
C ILE A 43 -15.60 -2.23 -12.28
N PRO A 44 -15.06 -1.20 -12.95
CA PRO A 44 -14.13 -0.27 -12.32
C PRO A 44 -14.75 0.30 -11.04
N TYR A 45 -13.93 0.47 -9.99
CA TYR A 45 -14.40 0.99 -8.71
C TYR A 45 -15.15 2.33 -8.84
N THR A 46 -14.66 3.22 -9.71
CA THR A 46 -15.28 4.51 -10.01
C THR A 46 -16.65 4.41 -10.67
N HIS A 47 -16.98 3.26 -11.27
CA HIS A 47 -18.28 2.97 -11.88
C HIS A 47 -19.17 2.08 -11.00
N PHE A 48 -18.63 1.50 -9.93
CA PHE A 48 -19.38 0.65 -9.01
C PHE A 48 -20.53 1.43 -8.35
N ASN A 49 -21.73 0.86 -8.39
CA ASN A 49 -22.95 1.43 -7.84
C ASN A 49 -23.87 0.31 -7.32
N ILE A 50 -24.89 0.65 -6.54
CA ILE A 50 -25.78 -0.33 -5.88
C ILE A 50 -26.45 -1.33 -6.85
N ASN A 51 -26.67 -0.96 -8.11
CA ASN A 51 -27.30 -1.86 -9.09
C ASN A 51 -26.37 -3.00 -9.53
N HIS A 52 -25.07 -2.85 -9.30
CA HIS A 52 -24.07 -3.89 -9.55
C HIS A 52 -24.01 -4.95 -8.45
N LEU A 53 -24.68 -4.74 -7.31
CA LEU A 53 -24.81 -5.77 -6.29
C LEU A 53 -25.79 -6.88 -6.73
N PRO A 54 -25.52 -8.15 -6.38
CA PRO A 54 -26.44 -9.25 -6.63
C PRO A 54 -27.85 -8.98 -6.09
N GLU A 55 -28.85 -9.57 -6.73
CA GLU A 55 -30.23 -9.50 -6.23
C GLU A 55 -30.32 -10.07 -4.81
N GLY A 56 -31.02 -9.37 -3.91
CA GLY A 56 -31.04 -9.66 -2.48
C GLY A 56 -29.92 -9.03 -1.66
N LEU A 57 -28.86 -8.52 -2.30
CA LEU A 57 -27.77 -7.77 -1.65
C LEU A 57 -27.76 -6.28 -2.03
N LYS A 58 -28.79 -5.78 -2.74
CA LYS A 58 -28.96 -4.37 -3.09
C LYS A 58 -29.40 -3.53 -1.89
N ASP A 59 -28.57 -3.54 -0.87
CA ASP A 59 -28.74 -2.83 0.39
C ASP A 59 -27.87 -1.57 0.41
N ALA A 60 -28.42 -0.48 0.95
CA ALA A 60 -27.73 0.81 0.96
C ALA A 60 -26.53 0.80 1.90
N ASP A 61 -26.63 0.16 3.06
CA ASP A 61 -25.55 0.12 4.04
C ASP A 61 -24.39 -0.76 3.54
N LEU A 62 -24.70 -1.90 2.90
CA LEU A 62 -23.68 -2.73 2.25
C LEU A 62 -22.97 -1.99 1.11
N TYR A 63 -23.72 -1.26 0.29
CA TYR A 63 -23.14 -0.46 -0.78
C TYR A 63 -22.19 0.62 -0.24
N GLU A 64 -22.62 1.38 0.77
CA GLU A 64 -21.80 2.41 1.40
C GLU A 64 -20.57 1.80 2.11
N TYR A 65 -20.72 0.63 2.73
CA TYR A 65 -19.60 -0.12 3.31
C TYR A 65 -18.55 -0.46 2.25
N ILE A 66 -18.95 -1.04 1.12
CA ILE A 66 -18.03 -1.40 0.02
C ILE A 66 -17.34 -0.15 -0.56
N ARG A 67 -18.09 0.96 -0.69
CA ARG A 67 -17.52 2.25 -1.11
C ARG A 67 -16.50 2.78 -0.09
N ALA A 68 -16.79 2.67 1.19
CA ALA A 68 -15.85 3.07 2.23
C ALA A 68 -14.55 2.25 2.17
N GLU A 69 -14.63 0.93 2.05
CA GLU A 69 -13.47 0.03 1.89
C GLU A 69 -12.65 0.39 0.64
N GLY A 70 -13.32 0.69 -0.48
CA GLY A 70 -12.64 1.15 -1.70
C GLY A 70 -11.87 2.45 -1.51
N HIS A 71 -12.43 3.42 -0.78
CA HIS A 71 -11.72 4.67 -0.45
C HIS A 71 -10.55 4.47 0.52
N LEU A 72 -10.60 3.46 1.39
CA LEU A 72 -9.50 3.11 2.29
C LEU A 72 -8.40 2.28 1.62
N THR A 73 -8.66 1.77 0.41
CA THR A 73 -7.68 1.01 -0.37
C THR A 73 -6.58 1.93 -0.89
N VAL A 74 -5.33 1.52 -0.71
CA VAL A 74 -4.15 2.23 -1.20
C VAL A 74 -3.38 1.40 -2.20
N ARG A 75 -2.78 2.07 -3.18
CA ARG A 75 -1.69 1.49 -3.99
C ARG A 75 -0.38 1.71 -3.25
N VAL A 76 0.43 0.66 -3.18
CA VAL A 76 1.73 0.66 -2.48
C VAL A 76 2.82 0.51 -3.53
N ASP A 77 3.67 1.52 -3.65
CA ASP A 77 4.74 1.63 -4.64
C ASP A 77 6.09 1.42 -3.92
N VAL A 78 6.69 0.25 -4.11
CA VAL A 78 7.93 -0.16 -3.43
C VAL A 78 9.10 -0.10 -4.41
N LYS A 79 10.12 0.71 -4.11
CA LYS A 79 11.27 0.92 -5.01
C LYS A 79 12.51 0.10 -4.66
N MET A 80 12.59 -0.38 -3.42
CA MET A 80 13.73 -1.13 -2.90
C MET A 80 13.33 -2.58 -2.66
N THR A 81 14.28 -3.50 -2.83
CA THR A 81 14.15 -4.86 -2.31
C THR A 81 15.15 -5.06 -1.18
N SER A 82 14.66 -5.49 -0.01
CA SER A 82 15.53 -5.67 1.16
C SER A 82 16.51 -6.84 0.97
N PRO A 83 17.78 -6.67 1.37
CA PRO A 83 18.75 -7.77 1.41
C PRO A 83 18.41 -8.84 2.46
N HIS A 84 17.45 -8.55 3.35
CA HIS A 84 17.03 -9.46 4.42
C HIS A 84 15.90 -10.42 4.02
N ARG A 85 15.36 -10.31 2.78
CA ARG A 85 14.37 -11.28 2.30
C ARG A 85 14.97 -12.69 2.38
N PRO A 86 14.25 -13.68 2.94
CA PRO A 86 14.77 -15.03 3.08
C PRO A 86 14.87 -15.71 1.71
N LYS A 87 15.71 -16.73 1.59
CA LYS A 87 15.83 -17.50 0.34
C LYS A 87 14.54 -18.22 -0.05
N PHE A 88 13.83 -18.73 0.95
CA PHE A 88 12.65 -19.56 0.76
C PHE A 88 11.51 -19.07 1.68
N LEU A 89 10.26 -19.38 1.31
CA LEU A 89 9.13 -19.24 2.21
C LEU A 89 9.34 -20.14 3.45
N PRO A 90 8.83 -19.74 4.63
CA PRO A 90 8.99 -20.52 5.87
C PRO A 90 8.58 -21.99 5.67
N ASN A 91 9.42 -22.91 6.15
CA ASN A 91 9.18 -24.36 6.10
C ASN A 91 8.97 -24.92 4.67
N SER A 92 9.57 -24.31 3.66
CA SER A 92 9.47 -24.77 2.27
C SER A 92 10.79 -24.61 1.52
N ASN A 93 10.86 -25.20 0.32
CA ASN A 93 11.91 -24.92 -0.67
C ASN A 93 11.41 -23.97 -1.78
N VAL A 94 10.24 -23.35 -1.59
CA VAL A 94 9.67 -22.39 -2.54
C VAL A 94 10.41 -21.07 -2.38
N PRO A 95 11.01 -20.51 -3.44
CA PRO A 95 11.72 -19.24 -3.36
C PRO A 95 10.84 -18.12 -2.80
N TYR A 96 11.40 -17.30 -1.90
CA TYR A 96 10.68 -16.12 -1.43
C TYR A 96 10.57 -15.08 -2.57
N PRO A 97 9.44 -14.39 -2.72
CA PRO A 97 9.30 -13.34 -3.73
C PRO A 97 10.42 -12.33 -3.62
N TYR A 98 11.06 -12.06 -4.75
CA TYR A 98 12.12 -11.06 -4.83
C TYR A 98 13.32 -11.36 -3.92
N TYR A 99 13.62 -12.64 -3.66
CA TYR A 99 14.89 -13.01 -3.04
C TYR A 99 16.09 -12.79 -3.96
N GLU A 100 15.95 -13.06 -5.27
CA GLU A 100 17.05 -12.96 -6.25
C GLU A 100 17.08 -11.71 -7.17
N PRO A 101 16.78 -10.46 -6.75
CA PRO A 101 16.95 -9.31 -7.62
C PRO A 101 18.38 -8.80 -7.46
N LYS A 102 19.38 -9.55 -7.94
CA LYS A 102 20.80 -9.09 -7.96
C LYS A 102 21.04 -7.86 -8.84
N LYS A 103 20.01 -7.23 -9.39
CA LYS A 103 20.13 -6.01 -10.21
C LYS A 103 18.93 -5.08 -10.02
N LYS A 104 19.27 -3.84 -9.66
CA LYS A 104 18.51 -2.59 -9.79
C LYS A 104 17.24 -2.44 -8.94
N GLU A 105 17.08 -1.22 -8.44
CA GLU A 105 15.79 -0.62 -8.10
C GLU A 105 14.73 -1.10 -9.10
N SER A 106 13.85 -1.98 -8.66
CA SER A 106 12.72 -2.47 -9.45
C SER A 106 11.47 -1.91 -8.79
N LEU A 107 10.75 -1.05 -9.51
CA LEU A 107 9.47 -0.54 -9.02
C LEU A 107 8.46 -1.67 -8.98
N ARG A 108 7.95 -1.95 -7.78
CA ARG A 108 6.93 -2.96 -7.52
C ARG A 108 5.70 -2.29 -6.97
N PHE A 109 4.54 -2.84 -7.33
CA PHE A 109 3.24 -2.38 -6.87
C PHE A 109 2.52 -3.49 -6.12
N GLY A 110 1.83 -3.09 -5.08
CA GLY A 110 0.86 -3.91 -4.37
C GLY A 110 -0.30 -3.04 -3.89
N SER A 111 -1.18 -3.64 -3.09
CA SER A 111 -2.29 -2.95 -2.44
C SER A 111 -2.13 -2.99 -0.93
N GLY A 112 -2.78 -2.03 -0.27
CA GLY A 112 -2.92 -2.00 1.17
C GLY A 112 -4.24 -1.36 1.57
N GLU A 113 -4.44 -1.22 2.87
CA GLU A 113 -5.64 -0.66 3.48
C GLU A 113 -5.23 0.34 4.55
N VAL A 114 -5.86 1.52 4.56
CA VAL A 114 -5.76 2.44 5.70
C VAL A 114 -6.47 1.82 6.90
N TYR A 115 -5.67 1.35 7.85
CA TYR A 115 -6.16 0.70 9.06
C TYR A 115 -6.50 1.69 10.18
N ASN A 116 -5.70 2.76 10.31
CA ASN A 116 -5.92 3.76 11.34
C ASN A 116 -5.41 5.14 10.91
N VAL A 117 -6.01 6.18 11.47
CA VAL A 117 -5.55 7.57 11.33
C VAL A 117 -5.48 8.16 12.72
N ILE A 118 -4.28 8.56 13.12
CA ILE A 118 -4.00 9.09 14.46
C ILE A 118 -3.64 10.56 14.31
N LYS A 119 -4.43 11.43 14.94
CA LYS A 119 -4.11 12.86 15.02
C LYS A 119 -3.29 13.11 16.26
N PHE A 120 -2.13 13.74 16.11
CA PHE A 120 -1.28 14.19 17.19
C PHE A 120 -1.46 15.69 17.44
N LEU A 121 -1.53 16.05 18.72
CA LEU A 121 -1.46 17.42 19.23
C LEU A 121 -0.43 17.44 20.36
N ASP A 122 0.66 18.17 20.19
CA ASP A 122 1.73 18.33 21.19
C ASP A 122 2.29 16.97 21.68
N GLY A 123 2.37 15.98 20.78
CA GLY A 123 2.86 14.63 21.07
C GLY A 123 1.81 13.66 21.62
N ILE A 124 0.58 14.12 21.84
CA ILE A 124 -0.55 13.29 22.28
C ILE A 124 -1.38 12.90 21.06
N GLY A 125 -1.33 11.63 20.69
CA GLY A 125 -2.07 11.04 19.58
C GLY A 125 -3.45 10.56 20.01
N GLN A 126 -4.45 10.76 19.17
CA GLN A 126 -5.78 10.17 19.33
C GLN A 126 -6.30 9.66 17.98
N ASP A 127 -6.85 8.44 17.98
CA ASP A 127 -7.56 7.91 16.82
C ASP A 127 -9.06 8.26 16.84
N VAL A 128 -9.77 7.90 15.76
CA VAL A 128 -11.21 8.14 15.61
C VAL A 128 -12.08 7.42 16.65
N ARG A 129 -11.54 6.42 17.35
CA ARG A 129 -12.20 5.68 18.42
C ARG A 129 -11.89 6.25 19.80
N GLY A 130 -11.04 7.28 19.86
CA GLY A 130 -10.63 7.94 21.09
C GLY A 130 -9.43 7.31 21.79
N HIS A 131 -8.80 6.27 21.20
CA HIS A 131 -7.62 5.64 21.80
C HIS A 131 -6.43 6.59 21.77
N SER A 132 -5.72 6.67 22.89
CA SER A 132 -4.54 7.51 23.03
C SER A 132 -3.25 6.80 22.61
N PHE A 133 -2.41 7.52 21.89
CA PHE A 133 -1.09 7.10 21.45
C PHE A 133 -0.06 8.11 21.92
N PHE A 134 1.07 7.63 22.44
CA PHE A 134 2.18 8.47 22.85
C PHE A 134 3.36 8.22 21.91
N ARG A 135 3.98 9.30 21.46
CA ARG A 135 5.23 9.28 20.70
C ARG A 135 6.30 10.05 21.47
N GLN A 136 7.56 9.75 21.21
CA GLN A 136 8.69 10.47 21.82
C GLN A 136 8.82 11.92 21.30
N TYR A 137 8.22 12.21 20.14
CA TYR A 137 8.26 13.49 19.48
C TYR A 137 6.94 14.25 19.67
N SER A 138 7.04 15.52 20.06
CA SER A 138 5.90 16.41 20.30
C SER A 138 5.42 17.16 19.06
N SER A 139 6.12 17.01 17.93
CA SER A 139 5.85 17.73 16.69
C SER A 139 6.16 16.87 15.46
N CYS A 140 5.71 17.31 14.29
CA CYS A 140 5.85 16.59 13.03
C CYS A 140 7.32 16.30 12.68
N ILE A 141 7.64 15.04 12.42
CA ILE A 141 8.99 14.58 12.04
C ILE A 141 9.19 14.44 10.53
N CYS A 142 8.22 14.85 9.70
CA CYS A 142 8.36 14.67 8.27
C CYS A 142 9.50 15.56 7.71
N PRO A 143 10.26 15.10 6.70
CA PRO A 143 11.39 15.87 6.18
C PRO A 143 11.02 17.29 5.76
N LYS A 144 9.82 17.49 5.21
CA LYS A 144 9.33 18.83 4.84
C LYS A 144 9.23 19.74 6.06
N CYS A 145 8.60 19.30 7.16
CA CYS A 145 8.50 20.09 8.39
C CYS A 145 9.87 20.31 9.05
N SER A 146 10.77 19.31 9.00
CA SER A 146 12.14 19.47 9.48
C SER A 146 13.00 20.40 8.61
N LEU A 147 12.70 20.52 7.31
CA LEU A 147 13.41 21.37 6.35
C LEU A 147 12.87 22.80 6.26
N VAL A 148 11.67 23.12 6.80
CA VAL A 148 11.23 24.53 6.89
C VAL A 148 12.18 25.37 7.76
N HIS A 149 13.05 24.73 8.56
CA HIS A 149 14.21 25.38 9.19
C HIS A 149 15.29 25.88 8.20
N SER A 150 15.35 25.39 6.96
CA SER A 150 16.44 25.69 6.00
C SER A 150 16.13 26.75 4.94
N HIS A 151 14.87 27.22 4.82
CA HIS A 151 14.47 28.22 3.81
C HIS A 151 14.00 29.56 4.38
N GLY A 152 14.35 29.89 5.62
CA GLY A 152 14.23 31.26 6.14
C GLY A 152 12.84 31.71 6.57
N GLN A 153 11.87 30.80 6.72
CA GLN A 153 10.65 31.06 7.47
C GLN A 153 10.75 30.39 8.85
N SER A 154 10.95 31.20 9.89
CA SER A 154 11.01 30.80 11.30
C SER A 154 9.67 30.28 11.82
N GLY A 155 9.27 29.08 11.40
CA GLY A 155 8.14 28.33 11.97
C GLY A 155 8.65 27.08 12.67
N ALA A 156 8.30 26.89 13.94
CA ALA A 156 8.53 25.62 14.63
C ALA A 156 7.81 24.48 13.86
N PRO A 157 8.28 23.22 13.96
CA PRO A 157 7.56 22.08 13.38
C PRO A 157 6.13 22.05 13.91
N SER A 158 5.17 21.68 13.07
CA SER A 158 3.76 21.69 13.46
C SER A 158 3.53 20.78 14.68
N SER A 159 2.95 21.33 15.75
CA SER A 159 2.50 20.55 16.89
C SER A 159 1.27 19.72 16.59
N VAL A 160 0.56 20.04 15.50
CA VAL A 160 -0.55 19.25 14.97
C VAL A 160 -0.11 18.50 13.73
N TRP A 161 -0.17 17.17 13.78
CA TRP A 161 0.21 16.32 12.66
C TRP A 161 -0.54 14.99 12.72
N TRP A 162 -0.43 14.16 11.67
CA TRP A 162 -1.18 12.91 11.56
C TRP A 162 -0.25 11.75 11.19
N GLU A 163 -0.52 10.59 11.78
CA GLU A 163 -0.04 9.29 11.28
C GLU A 163 -1.18 8.58 10.57
N ILE A 164 -0.88 8.00 9.42
CA ILE A 164 -1.79 7.11 8.69
C ILE A 164 -1.13 5.74 8.70
N ILE A 165 -1.81 4.77 9.32
CA ILE A 165 -1.31 3.40 9.46
C ILE A 165 -1.89 2.58 8.33
N ILE A 166 -1.00 2.03 7.50
CA ILE A 166 -1.38 1.22 6.33
C ILE A 166 -1.01 -0.23 6.61
N ARG A 167 -1.96 -1.13 6.40
CA ARG A 167 -1.71 -2.57 6.37
C ARG A 167 -1.51 -3.03 4.94
N THR A 168 -0.50 -3.86 4.73
CA THR A 168 -0.24 -4.52 3.45
C THR A 168 0.33 -5.91 3.70
N ALA A 169 0.43 -6.73 2.66
CA ALA A 169 1.01 -8.04 2.78
C ALA A 169 2.54 -7.97 2.88
N THR A 170 3.14 -8.84 3.70
CA THR A 170 4.60 -8.89 3.94
C THR A 170 5.40 -9.14 2.66
N HIS A 171 4.81 -9.80 1.66
CA HIS A 171 5.50 -9.99 0.39
C HIS A 171 5.61 -8.71 -0.44
N VAL A 172 4.72 -7.72 -0.21
CA VAL A 172 4.76 -6.37 -0.82
C VAL A 172 5.84 -5.54 -0.14
N VAL A 173 5.72 -5.33 1.18
CA VAL A 173 6.71 -4.64 2.02
C VAL A 173 7.19 -5.60 3.12
N PHE A 174 8.46 -5.98 3.07
CA PHE A 174 9.04 -7.03 3.91
C PHE A 174 9.51 -6.53 5.29
N ASP A 175 10.25 -5.41 5.29
CA ASP A 175 10.90 -4.82 6.46
C ASP A 175 11.01 -3.29 6.34
N ASP A 176 11.64 -2.66 7.32
CA ASP A 176 11.83 -1.21 7.39
C ASP A 176 12.64 -0.65 6.22
N ILE A 177 13.60 -1.41 5.67
CA ILE A 177 14.39 -0.97 4.52
C ILE A 177 13.48 -0.76 3.30
N GLU A 178 12.55 -1.68 3.05
CA GLU A 178 11.58 -1.50 1.98
C GLU A 178 10.56 -0.41 2.30
N ALA A 179 10.12 -0.31 3.56
CA ALA A 179 9.15 0.69 4.00
C ALA A 179 9.66 2.13 3.78
N GLU A 180 10.93 2.41 4.11
CA GLU A 180 11.57 3.71 3.90
C GLU A 180 11.59 4.15 2.43
N HIS A 181 11.57 3.18 1.51
CA HIS A 181 11.59 3.38 0.06
C HIS A 181 10.22 3.12 -0.58
N THR A 182 9.17 3.12 0.23
CA THR A 182 7.79 2.90 -0.21
C THR A 182 7.03 4.22 -0.24
N LYS A 183 6.19 4.37 -1.27
CA LYS A 183 5.17 5.42 -1.34
C LYS A 183 3.80 4.78 -1.36
N CYS A 184 2.82 5.41 -0.71
CA CYS A 184 1.43 4.98 -0.79
C CYS A 184 0.62 6.00 -1.57
N LYS A 185 -0.40 5.55 -2.30
CA LYS A 185 -1.28 6.39 -3.10
C LYS A 185 -2.73 6.06 -2.80
N LEU A 186 -3.45 7.04 -2.26
CA LEU A 186 -4.91 6.98 -2.07
C LEU A 186 -5.63 7.46 -3.34
N TYR A 187 -6.87 7.00 -3.53
CA TYR A 187 -7.71 7.42 -4.67
C TYR A 187 -7.03 7.23 -6.03
N TYR A 188 -6.24 6.15 -6.17
CA TYR A 188 -5.39 5.94 -7.34
C TYR A 188 -6.18 5.57 -8.61
N ASP A 189 -7.45 5.17 -8.46
CA ASP A 189 -8.39 4.94 -9.55
C ASP A 189 -8.99 6.24 -10.13
N GLU A 190 -8.80 7.38 -9.46
CA GLU A 190 -9.34 8.67 -9.86
C GLU A 190 -8.22 9.59 -10.32
N GLN A 191 -8.14 9.85 -11.64
CA GLN A 191 -7.00 10.56 -12.25
C GLN A 191 -6.78 12.01 -11.78
N ASN A 192 -7.68 12.61 -10.99
CA ASN A 192 -7.58 14.00 -10.53
C ASN A 192 -8.12 14.24 -9.11
N HIS A 193 -8.15 13.22 -8.25
CA HIS A 193 -8.64 13.42 -6.89
C HIS A 193 -7.65 14.33 -6.10
N PRO A 194 -8.12 15.37 -5.38
CA PRO A 194 -7.21 16.26 -4.64
C PRO A 194 -6.41 15.53 -3.54
N GLY A 195 -6.84 14.33 -3.14
CA GLY A 195 -6.11 13.43 -2.23
C GLY A 195 -5.10 12.49 -2.89
N THR A 196 -4.86 12.57 -4.21
CA THR A 196 -4.13 11.58 -5.01
C THR A 196 -2.63 11.45 -4.70
N ILE A 197 -2.04 12.33 -3.86
CA ILE A 197 -0.60 12.27 -3.54
C ILE A 197 -0.37 12.58 -2.05
N LEU A 198 -0.73 11.64 -1.18
CA LEU A 198 -0.12 11.53 0.14
C LEU A 198 1.11 10.64 0.00
N GLU A 199 2.26 11.22 -0.35
CA GLU A 199 3.54 10.49 -0.24
C GLU A 199 3.90 10.37 1.24
N ILE A 200 3.56 9.23 1.82
CA ILE A 200 3.85 8.91 3.21
C ILE A 200 5.08 8.01 3.22
N SER A 201 6.16 8.46 3.87
CA SER A 201 7.29 7.61 4.20
C SER A 201 6.80 6.55 5.20
N ALA A 202 6.87 5.28 4.81
CA ALA A 202 6.40 4.19 5.65
C ALA A 202 7.51 3.74 6.63
N PHE A 203 7.11 3.45 7.86
CA PHE A 203 7.92 2.74 8.84
C PHE A 203 7.10 1.55 9.31
N MET A 204 7.70 0.37 9.45
CA MET A 204 6.94 -0.74 10.01
C MET A 204 6.82 -0.53 11.52
N ILE A 205 5.58 -0.52 12.01
CA ILE A 205 5.35 -0.70 13.44
C ILE A 205 5.37 -2.22 13.67
N GLY A 206 6.28 -2.67 14.54
CA GLY A 206 6.78 -4.04 14.65
C GLY A 206 5.74 -5.18 14.66
N ARG A 207 6.24 -6.38 14.34
CA ARG A 207 5.51 -7.66 14.40
C ARG A 207 5.13 -8.04 15.82
#